data_AF-K1N9H2-F1
#
_entry.id   AF-K1N9H2-F1
#
_cell.length_a   1.000
_cell.length_b   1.000
_cell.length_c   1.000
_cell.angle_alpha   90.00
_cell.angle_beta   90.00
_cell.angle_gamma   90.00
#
_symmetry.space_group_name_H-M   'P 1'
#
loop_
_entity.id
_entity.type
_entity.pdbx_description
1 polymer ?
#
loop_
_entity_poly.entity_id
_entity_poly.type
_entity_poly.pdbx_seq_one_letter_code
_entity_poly.pdbx_strand_id
1 'polypeptide(L)'
;MTNSPWVLAGLRFLLGIASAGMLPAAQTVLTLNTPSESFGRIFSYNQSFQAVGAVLGSLMGSTISGFSNYATVFWLTGFTLLINFVLVLIFAWGISYRNR
;
A
#
# COMPACT_ATOMS: atom_id res chain seq x y z
N MET A 1 -19.08 11.80 13.15
CA MET A 1 -19.04 11.32 11.74
C MET A 1 -18.53 9.88 11.60
N THR A 2 -18.12 9.20 12.68
CA THR A 2 -17.63 7.80 12.70
C THR A 2 -18.54 6.82 13.48
N ASN A 3 -19.78 7.19 13.81
CA ASN A 3 -20.70 6.34 14.59
C ASN A 3 -21.56 5.40 13.74
N SER A 4 -21.37 5.36 12.40
CA SER A 4 -22.14 4.49 11.52
C SER A 4 -21.25 3.39 10.93
N PRO A 5 -21.43 2.12 11.35
CA PRO A 5 -20.68 0.97 10.83
C PRO A 5 -20.72 0.86 9.30
N TRP A 6 -21.80 1.36 8.68
CA TRP A 6 -22.01 1.36 7.24
C TRP A 6 -20.98 2.19 6.46
N VAL A 7 -20.57 3.34 6.99
CA VAL A 7 -19.56 4.19 6.34
C VAL A 7 -18.20 3.48 6.35
N LEU A 8 -17.86 2.84 7.47
CA LEU A 8 -16.65 2.05 7.61
C LEU A 8 -16.63 0.86 6.64
N ALA A 9 -17.78 0.18 6.49
CA ALA A 9 -17.95 -0.92 5.57
C ALA A 9 -17.76 -0.47 4.12
N GLY A 10 -18.35 0.66 3.72
CA GLY A 10 -18.16 1.24 2.38
C GLY A 10 -16.69 1.60 2.09
N LEU A 11 -16.01 2.24 3.04
CA LEU A 11 -14.58 2.57 2.91
C LEU A 11 -13.70 1.32 2.80
N ARG A 12 -13.98 0.27 3.58
CA ARG A 12 -13.28 -1.02 3.51
C ARG A 12 -13.51 -1.73 2.18
N PHE A 13 -14.72 -1.64 1.64
CA PHE A 13 -15.03 -2.19 0.31
C PHE A 13 -14.25 -1.49 -0.79
N LEU A 14 -14.22 -0.15 -0.80
CA LEU A 14 -13.43 0.63 -1.75
C LEU A 14 -11.93 0.32 -1.64
N LEU A 15 -11.40 0.21 -0.41
CA LEU A 15 -10.03 -0.20 -0.17
C LEU A 15 -9.74 -1.61 -0.73
N GLY A 16 -10.70 -2.53 -0.56
CA GLY A 16 -10.60 -3.89 -1.11
C GLY A 16 -10.51 -3.91 -2.63
N ILE A 17 -11.37 -3.13 -3.32
CA ILE A 17 -11.32 -2.99 -4.79
C ILE A 17 -9.98 -2.42 -5.25
N ALA A 18 -9.49 -1.36 -4.58
CA ALA A 18 -8.22 -0.75 -4.93
C ALA A 18 -7.04 -1.74 -4.78
N SER A 19 -7.00 -2.47 -3.66
CA SER A 19 -5.96 -3.48 -3.41
C SER A 19 -6.01 -4.66 -4.39
N ALA A 20 -7.21 -5.06 -4.84
CA ALA A 20 -7.39 -6.15 -5.80
C ALA A 20 -6.74 -5.84 -7.16
N GLY A 21 -6.74 -4.58 -7.60
CA GLY A 21 -6.05 -4.15 -8.81
C GLY A 21 -4.57 -3.81 -8.59
N MET A 22 -4.23 -3.24 -7.44
CA MET A 22 -2.88 -2.74 -7.16
C MET A 22 -1.86 -3.88 -6.98
N LEU A 23 -2.21 -4.94 -6.25
CA LEU A 23 -1.31 -6.07 -6.00
C LEU A 23 -0.83 -6.75 -7.29
N PRO A 24 -1.70 -7.17 -8.22
CA PRO A 24 -1.25 -7.76 -9.48
C PRO A 24 -0.53 -6.75 -10.37
N ALA A 25 -0.96 -5.49 -10.42
CA ALA A 25 -0.28 -4.46 -11.21
C ALA A 25 1.17 -4.23 -10.74
N ALA A 26 1.39 -4.16 -9.42
CA ALA A 26 2.73 -4.04 -8.85
C ALA A 26 3.61 -5.25 -9.19
N GLN A 27 3.07 -6.48 -9.10
CA GLN A 27 3.78 -7.71 -9.46
C GLN A 27 4.14 -7.75 -10.96
N THR A 28 3.24 -7.30 -11.84
CA THR A 28 3.51 -7.19 -13.27
C THR A 28 4.61 -6.20 -13.58
N VAL A 29 4.58 -4.99 -13.00
CA VAL A 29 5.63 -3.98 -13.20
C VAL A 29 6.99 -4.51 -12.73
N LEU A 30 7.03 -5.18 -11.58
CA LEU A 30 8.25 -5.80 -11.06
C LEU A 30 8.81 -6.84 -12.04
N THR A 31 7.93 -7.68 -12.58
CA THR A 31 8.32 -8.76 -13.50
C THR A 31 8.79 -8.23 -14.85
N LEU A 32 8.13 -7.22 -15.40
CA LEU A 32 8.49 -6.63 -16.71
C LEU A 32 9.81 -5.84 -16.67
N ASN A 33 10.14 -5.21 -15.54
CA ASN A 33 11.35 -4.40 -15.40
C ASN A 33 12.55 -5.18 -14.86
N THR A 34 12.37 -6.45 -14.48
CA THR A 34 13.44 -7.24 -13.88
C THR A 34 14.08 -8.20 -14.90
N PRO A 35 15.41 -8.14 -15.14
CA PRO A 35 16.10 -9.12 -15.98
C PRO A 35 16.10 -10.52 -15.36
N SER A 36 15.98 -11.55 -16.20
CA SER A 36 15.80 -12.96 -15.83
C SER A 36 16.84 -13.50 -14.85
N GLU A 37 18.07 -12.98 -14.94
CA GLU A 37 19.22 -13.38 -14.12
C GLU A 37 19.13 -12.88 -12.67
N SER A 38 18.39 -11.78 -12.42
CA SER A 38 18.23 -11.17 -11.09
C SER A 38 16.79 -11.25 -10.54
N PHE A 39 15.88 -11.92 -11.25
CA PHE A 39 14.47 -12.04 -10.89
C PHE A 39 14.24 -12.55 -9.46
N GLY A 40 14.91 -13.64 -9.07
CA GLY A 40 14.77 -14.21 -7.73
C GLY A 40 15.20 -13.27 -6.61
N ARG A 41 16.23 -12.44 -6.83
CA ARG A 41 16.75 -11.51 -5.84
C ARG A 41 15.87 -10.27 -5.68
N ILE A 42 15.35 -9.73 -6.78
CA ILE A 42 14.45 -8.57 -6.72
C ILE A 42 13.08 -8.98 -6.15
N PHE A 43 12.58 -10.17 -6.51
CA PHE A 43 11.35 -10.69 -5.94
C PHE A 43 11.46 -10.98 -4.44
N SER A 44 12.59 -11.52 -3.97
CA SER A 44 12.81 -11.73 -2.54
C SER A 44 12.90 -10.42 -1.76
N TYR A 45 13.48 -9.36 -2.33
CA TYR A 45 13.42 -8.02 -1.74
C TYR A 45 11.99 -7.49 -1.66
N ASN A 46 11.20 -7.59 -2.75
CA ASN A 46 9.79 -7.18 -2.75
C ASN A 46 8.97 -7.92 -1.68
N GLN A 47 9.16 -9.23 -1.54
CA GLN A 47 8.51 -10.02 -0.51
C GLN A 47 8.95 -9.60 0.90
N SER A 48 10.24 -9.29 1.09
CA SER A 48 10.77 -8.79 2.36
C SER A 48 10.14 -7.45 2.76
N PHE A 49 10.02 -6.51 1.82
CA PHE A 49 9.36 -5.22 2.08
C PHE A 49 7.88 -5.39 2.42
N GLN A 50 7.16 -6.31 1.76
CA GLN A 50 5.78 -6.63 2.11
C GLN A 50 5.67 -7.21 3.53
N ALA A 51 6.57 -8.10 3.93
CA ALA A 51 6.60 -8.65 5.28
C ALA A 51 6.88 -7.57 6.34
N VAL A 52 7.87 -6.71 6.10
CA VAL A 52 8.18 -5.56 6.97
C VAL A 52 6.97 -4.62 7.08
N GLY A 53 6.31 -4.32 5.96
CA GLY A 53 5.10 -3.49 5.94
C GLY A 53 3.95 -4.10 6.73
N ALA A 54 3.73 -5.41 6.63
CA ALA A 54 2.69 -6.11 7.40
C ALA A 54 2.97 -6.08 8.91
N VAL A 55 4.22 -6.28 9.32
CA VAL A 55 4.64 -6.20 10.72
C VAL A 55 4.49 -4.78 11.25
N LEU A 56 5.01 -3.78 10.54
CA LEU A 56 4.89 -2.37 10.92
C LEU A 56 3.42 -1.95 11.01
N GLY A 57 2.60 -2.33 10.02
CA GLY A 57 1.17 -2.04 10.02
C GLY A 57 0.43 -2.66 11.21
N SER A 58 0.76 -3.89 11.57
CA SER A 58 0.16 -4.59 12.73
C SER A 58 0.62 -3.97 14.05
N LEU A 59 1.89 -3.60 14.18
CA LEU A 59 2.44 -2.95 15.37
C LEU A 59 1.83 -1.55 15.56
N MET A 60 1.74 -0.75 14.50
CA MET A 60 1.09 0.55 14.54
C MET A 60 -0.40 0.40 14.85
N GLY A 61 -1.12 -0.49 14.16
CA GLY A 61 -2.54 -0.74 14.38
C GLY A 61 -2.86 -1.21 15.81
N SER A 62 -2.07 -2.13 16.37
CA SER A 62 -2.24 -2.63 17.73
C SER A 62 -1.91 -1.58 18.80
N THR A 63 -0.81 -0.86 18.64
CA THR A 63 -0.43 0.22 19.58
C THR A 63 -1.49 1.31 19.60
N ILE A 64 -1.96 1.76 18.43
CA ILE A 64 -2.93 2.85 18.32
C ILE A 64 -4.31 2.42 18.79
N SER A 65 -4.71 1.16 18.53
CA SER A 65 -5.96 0.60 19.07
C SER A 65 -5.92 0.42 20.59
N GLY A 66 -4.73 0.31 21.19
CA GLY A 66 -4.57 0.18 22.65
C GLY A 66 -4.62 1.52 23.40
N PHE A 67 -4.18 2.62 22.79
CA PHE A 67 -4.10 3.94 23.43
C PHE A 67 -5.12 4.98 22.93
N SER A 68 -5.72 4.82 21.73
CA SER A 68 -6.51 5.87 21.06
C SER A 68 -7.81 5.33 20.43
N ASN A 69 -8.76 6.22 20.19
CA ASN A 69 -10.03 5.91 19.50
C ASN A 69 -9.77 5.29 18.11
N TYR A 70 -10.57 4.29 17.71
CA TYR A 70 -10.48 3.58 16.41
C TYR A 70 -10.38 4.50 15.17
N ALA A 71 -10.88 5.73 15.26
CA ALA A 71 -10.77 6.74 14.21
C ALA A 71 -9.31 7.13 13.86
N THR A 72 -8.39 7.06 14.82
CA THR A 72 -6.97 7.41 14.63
C THR A 72 -6.26 6.42 13.69
N VAL A 73 -6.61 5.12 13.77
CA VAL A 73 -6.07 4.09 12.87
C VAL A 73 -6.47 4.35 11.42
N PHE A 74 -7.69 4.85 11.22
CA PHE A 74 -8.20 5.22 9.90
C PHE A 74 -7.46 6.41 9.31
N TRP A 75 -7.23 7.45 10.12
CA TRP A 75 -6.43 8.61 9.71
C TRP A 75 -4.99 8.23 9.33
N LEU A 76 -4.36 7.36 10.12
CA LEU A 76 -3.02 6.87 9.82
C LEU A 76 -3.00 6.07 8.50
N THR A 77 -3.96 5.17 8.31
CA THR A 77 -4.07 4.37 7.08
C THR A 77 -4.26 5.29 5.85
N GLY A 78 -5.14 6.29 5.97
CA GLY A 78 -5.35 7.30 4.92
C GLY A 78 -4.09 8.10 4.60
N PHE A 79 -3.33 8.50 5.62
CA PHE A 79 -2.06 9.21 5.44
C PHE A 79 -1.01 8.35 4.73
N THR A 80 -0.87 7.07 5.11
CA THR A 80 0.02 6.12 4.43
C THR A 80 -0.37 5.90 2.97
N LEU A 81 -1.67 5.78 2.67
CA LEU A 81 -2.19 5.70 1.30
C LEU A 81 -1.89 6.98 0.51
N LEU A 82 -2.01 8.15 1.13
CA LEU A 82 -1.71 9.44 0.50
C LEU A 82 -0.22 9.54 0.17
N ILE A 83 0.67 9.15 1.09
CA ILE A 83 2.11 9.08 0.82
C ILE A 83 2.40 8.13 -0.34
N ASN A 84 1.79 6.93 -0.35
CA ASN A 84 1.96 5.98 -1.44
C ASN A 84 1.50 6.58 -2.78
N PHE A 85 0.35 7.27 -2.79
CA PHE A 85 -0.16 7.95 -3.98
C PHE A 85 0.79 9.03 -4.48
N VAL A 86 1.32 9.89 -3.61
CA VAL A 86 2.28 10.94 -3.98
C VAL A 86 3.57 10.34 -4.53
N LEU A 87 4.10 9.28 -3.88
CA LEU A 87 5.30 8.59 -4.35
C LEU A 87 5.10 7.98 -5.74
N VAL A 88 3.99 7.27 -5.95
CA VAL A 88 3.63 6.71 -7.24
C VAL A 88 3.47 7.82 -8.27
N LEU A 89 2.83 8.94 -7.92
CA LEU A 89 2.62 10.05 -8.85
C LEU A 89 3.96 10.67 -9.30
N ILE A 90 4.90 10.89 -8.37
CA ILE A 90 6.24 11.42 -8.68
C ILE A 90 7.04 10.42 -9.53
N PHE A 91 7.08 9.13 -9.14
CA PHE A 91 7.83 8.11 -9.87
C PHE A 91 7.22 7.79 -11.24
N ALA A 92 5.90 7.70 -11.35
CA ALA A 92 5.20 7.46 -12.60
C ALA A 92 5.40 8.61 -13.58
N TRP A 93 5.37 9.87 -13.10
CA TRP A 93 5.75 11.03 -13.91
C TRP A 93 7.20 10.94 -14.38
N GLY A 94 8.13 10.56 -13.51
CA GLY A 94 9.54 10.38 -13.84
C GLY A 94 9.82 9.28 -14.87
N ILE A 95 9.10 8.16 -14.80
CA ILE A 95 9.19 7.07 -15.80
C ILE A 95 8.55 7.50 -17.13
N SER A 96 7.43 8.22 -17.08
CA SER A 96 6.75 8.71 -18.28
C SER A 96 7.57 9.75 -19.06
N TYR A 97 8.47 10.49 -18.40
CA TYR A 97 9.33 11.49 -19.07
C TYR A 97 10.56 10.87 -19.76
N ARG A 98 10.91 9.61 -19.46
CA ARG A 98 12.01 8.88 -20.11
C ARG A 98 11.58 8.19 -21.41
N ASN A 99 10.28 7.97 -21.61
CA ASN A 99 9.72 7.24 -22.75
C ASN A 99 9.09 8.15 -23.82
N ARG A 100 9.53 9.41 -23.89
CA ARG A 100 9.36 10.28 -25.06
C ARG A 100 10.71 10.60 -25.66
#